data_AF-A0A1J6J6B2-F1
#
_entry.id   AF-A0A1J6J6B2-F1
#
_cell.length_a   1.000
_cell.length_b   1.000
_cell.length_c   1.000
_cell.angle_alpha   90.00
_cell.angle_beta   90.00
_cell.angle_gamma   90.00
#
_symmetry.space_group_name_H-M   'P 1'
#
loop_
_entity.id
_entity.type
_entity.pdbx_description
1 polymer ?
#
loop_
_entity_poly.entity_id
_entity_poly.type
_entity_poly.pdbx_seq_one_letter_code
_entity_poly.pdbx_strand_id
1 'polypeptide(L)'
;MGNNIGGNKKKTKVMKINGEILKLKTPVTTLDVVKDYPGHVLLESEAVKKFGVRAKPLKPEQELKPNKIYFLVELPLFPKEDISRVPRRVKSAVHMSAKDRLECLMLTRRSASDLSISKPNNGPIQLKMKLPRSLVQKMVEESKDETEVAEKIMDLCMPNSSYSS
;
A
#
# COMPACT_ATOMS: atom_id res chain seq x y z
N MET A 1 4.90 51.02 19.20
CA MET A 1 3.81 50.04 19.40
C MET A 1 4.41 48.78 20.03
N GLY A 2 4.29 48.65 21.35
CA GLY A 2 4.90 47.55 22.11
C GLY A 2 4.01 46.30 22.09
N ASN A 3 4.43 45.27 21.36
CA ASN A 3 3.84 43.93 21.49
C ASN A 3 4.47 43.24 22.70
N ASN A 4 4.04 43.63 23.90
CA ASN A 4 4.25 42.80 25.09
C ASN A 4 3.32 41.57 24.98
N ILE A 5 3.77 40.55 24.24
CA ILE A 5 3.19 39.19 24.32
C ILE A 5 3.58 38.66 25.71
N GLY A 6 2.80 39.07 26.69
CA GLY A 6 3.01 38.83 28.10
C GLY A 6 3.03 37.33 28.43
N GLY A 7 4.10 36.93 29.10
CA GLY A 7 4.13 35.82 30.04
C GLY A 7 3.76 34.46 29.47
N ASN A 8 4.70 33.82 28.76
CA ASN A 8 4.71 32.38 28.49
C ASN A 8 4.82 31.57 29.80
N LYS A 9 3.79 31.64 30.63
CA LYS A 9 3.64 30.82 31.83
C LYS A 9 3.31 29.42 31.34
N LYS A 10 4.34 28.59 31.12
CA LYS A 10 4.30 27.12 31.26
C LYS A 10 2.94 26.49 30.92
N LYS A 11 2.40 26.77 29.73
CA LYS A 11 1.08 26.29 29.29
C LYS A 11 1.28 25.44 28.05
N THR A 12 0.56 24.34 27.97
CA THR A 12 0.53 23.45 26.83
C THR A 12 -0.85 23.47 26.21
N LYS A 13 -0.95 23.21 24.91
CA LYS A 13 -2.22 23.21 24.18
C LYS A 13 -2.54 21.80 23.72
N VAL A 14 -3.70 21.28 24.11
CA VAL A 14 -4.24 20.03 23.59
C VAL A 14 -5.38 20.38 22.66
N MET A 15 -5.30 19.97 21.40
CA MET A 15 -6.29 20.26 20.37
C MET A 15 -7.03 18.97 19.99
N LYS A 16 -8.37 19.01 20.04
CA LYS A 16 -9.21 17.91 19.59
C LYS A 16 -9.38 17.96 18.07
N ILE A 17 -9.85 16.85 17.49
CA ILE A 17 -10.25 16.78 16.07
C ILE A 17 -11.37 17.77 15.71
N ASN A 18 -12.21 18.15 16.68
CA ASN A 18 -13.28 19.15 16.50
C ASN A 18 -12.77 20.59 16.37
N GLY A 19 -11.45 20.82 16.52
CA GLY A 19 -10.86 22.17 16.52
C GLY A 19 -10.87 22.85 17.89
N GLU A 20 -11.45 22.24 18.92
CA GLU A 20 -11.37 22.74 20.30
C GLU A 20 -9.94 22.68 20.84
N ILE A 21 -9.50 23.76 21.50
CA ILE A 21 -8.16 23.86 22.10
C ILE A 21 -8.25 24.02 23.61
N LEU A 22 -7.77 23.02 24.34
CA LEU A 22 -7.62 23.01 25.79
C LEU A 22 -6.24 23.54 26.17
N LYS A 23 -6.19 24.63 26.94
CA LYS A 23 -4.94 25.23 27.42
C LYS A 23 -4.67 24.76 28.86
N LEU A 24 -3.72 23.84 29.02
CA LEU A 24 -3.37 23.26 30.31
C LEU A 24 -2.10 23.91 30.87
N LYS A 25 -2.05 24.13 32.19
CA LYS A 25 -0.82 24.60 32.87
C LYS A 25 0.06 23.38 33.15
N THR A 26 1.34 23.42 32.79
CA THR A 26 2.29 22.33 33.06
C THR A 26 2.83 22.43 34.51
N PRO A 27 3.17 21.32 35.18
CA PRO A 27 3.29 19.95 34.66
C PRO A 27 1.93 19.22 34.61
N VAL A 28 1.62 18.61 33.47
CA VAL A 28 0.45 17.75 33.27
C VAL A 28 0.92 16.50 32.57
N THR A 29 0.47 15.33 33.03
CA THR A 29 0.79 14.06 32.38
C THR A 29 -0.18 13.74 31.27
N THR A 30 0.26 12.90 30.33
CA THR A 30 -0.61 12.40 29.26
C THR A 30 -1.79 11.61 29.83
N LEU A 31 -1.55 10.83 30.89
CA LEU A 31 -2.61 10.09 31.60
C LEU A 31 -3.74 11.00 32.08
N ASP A 32 -3.43 12.14 32.67
CA ASP A 32 -4.47 13.03 33.22
C ASP A 32 -5.40 13.55 32.13
N VAL A 33 -4.86 13.81 30.92
CA VAL A 33 -5.67 14.23 29.77
C VAL A 33 -6.43 13.06 29.15
N VAL A 34 -5.84 11.87 29.10
CA VAL A 34 -6.47 10.67 28.50
C VAL A 34 -7.56 10.08 29.40
N LYS A 35 -7.48 10.24 30.73
CA LYS A 35 -8.54 9.81 31.67
C LYS A 35 -9.91 10.40 31.31
N ASP A 36 -9.92 11.68 30.92
CA ASP A 36 -11.14 12.39 30.55
C ASP A 36 -11.73 11.91 29.20
N TYR A 37 -10.94 11.20 28.39
CA TYR A 37 -11.29 10.78 27.03
C TYR A 37 -10.83 9.33 26.76
N PRO A 38 -11.62 8.31 27.14
CA PRO A 38 -11.29 6.91 26.87
C PRO A 38 -11.18 6.67 25.35
N GLY A 39 -10.27 5.79 24.93
CA GLY A 39 -10.02 5.47 23.52
C GLY A 39 -9.23 6.52 22.73
N HIS A 40 -8.98 7.69 23.32
CA HIS A 40 -8.21 8.75 22.68
C HIS A 40 -6.72 8.64 22.99
N VAL A 41 -5.92 9.12 22.06
CA VAL A 41 -4.47 9.09 22.14
C VAL A 41 -3.88 10.45 21.85
N LEU A 42 -2.80 10.78 22.55
CA LEU A 42 -2.18 12.10 22.50
C LEU A 42 -0.92 12.06 21.60
N LEU A 43 -0.89 12.95 20.62
CA LEU A 43 0.17 13.04 19.61
C LEU A 43 0.83 14.41 19.63
N GLU A 44 2.14 14.46 19.48
CA GLU A 44 2.86 15.73 19.37
C GLU A 44 2.72 16.33 17.97
N SER A 45 2.39 17.62 17.89
CA SER A 45 2.22 18.32 16.59
C SER A 45 3.45 18.26 15.69
N GLU A 46 4.66 18.34 16.24
CA GLU A 46 5.91 18.20 15.47
C GLU A 46 6.05 16.78 14.88
N ALA A 47 5.68 15.75 15.63
CA ALA A 47 5.70 14.36 15.17
C ALA A 47 4.63 14.14 14.09
N VAL A 48 3.44 14.71 14.25
CA VAL A 48 2.37 14.64 13.25
C VAL A 48 2.77 15.33 11.94
N LYS A 49 3.46 16.49 12.00
CA LYS A 49 3.98 17.15 10.79
C LYS A 49 4.99 16.28 10.04
N LYS A 50 5.84 15.53 10.75
CA LYS A 50 6.90 14.70 10.16
C LYS A 50 6.40 13.34 9.67
N PHE A 51 5.52 12.70 10.44
CA PHE A 51 5.14 11.30 10.24
C PHE A 51 3.66 11.10 9.87
N GLY A 52 2.84 12.16 9.92
CA GLY A 52 1.41 12.09 9.65
C GLY A 52 0.71 11.04 10.53
N VAL A 53 -0.05 10.15 9.88
CA VAL A 53 -0.77 9.02 10.51
C VAL A 53 0.14 7.99 11.18
N ARG A 54 1.46 8.03 10.93
CA ARG A 54 2.45 7.13 11.56
C ARG A 54 3.12 7.76 12.79
N ALA A 55 2.68 8.95 13.22
CA ALA A 55 3.23 9.61 14.39
C ALA A 55 3.07 8.72 15.62
N LYS A 56 4.15 8.59 16.40
CA LYS A 56 4.15 7.76 17.58
C LYS A 56 3.34 8.45 18.70
N PRO A 57 2.38 7.74 19.31
CA PRO A 57 1.64 8.26 20.44
C PRO A 57 2.55 8.48 21.65
N LEU A 58 2.24 9.51 22.44
CA LEU A 58 2.96 9.79 23.67
C LEU A 58 2.71 8.68 24.69
N LYS A 59 3.73 8.42 25.51
CA LYS A 59 3.60 7.46 26.61
C LYS A 59 2.66 8.03 27.68
N PRO A 60 1.85 7.19 28.34
CA PRO A 60 0.95 7.64 29.40
C PRO A 60 1.66 8.42 30.51
N GLU A 61 2.81 7.92 30.96
CA GLU A 61 3.62 8.52 32.04
C GLU A 61 4.39 9.78 31.62
N GLN A 62 4.39 10.13 30.33
CA GLN A 62 5.16 11.26 29.83
C GLN A 62 4.44 12.59 30.09
N GLU A 63 5.17 13.55 30.64
CA GLU A 63 4.70 14.92 30.84
C GLU A 63 4.62 15.72 29.54
N LEU A 64 3.61 16.58 29.46
CA LEU A 64 3.42 17.51 28.36
C LEU A 64 4.39 18.69 28.49
N LYS A 65 5.14 18.93 27.41
CA LYS A 65 6.09 20.04 27.35
C LYS A 65 5.35 21.39 27.28
N PRO A 66 5.88 22.43 27.94
CA PRO A 66 5.33 23.78 27.84
C PRO A 66 5.51 24.34 26.42
N ASN A 67 4.61 25.24 26.02
CA ASN A 67 4.58 25.90 24.71
C ASN A 67 4.48 24.94 23.51
N LYS A 68 4.12 23.67 23.74
CA LYS A 68 3.87 22.69 22.69
C LYS A 68 2.38 22.50 22.45
N ILE A 69 2.07 22.05 21.23
CA ILE A 69 0.73 21.67 20.81
C ILE A 69 0.70 20.16 20.66
N TYR A 70 -0.33 19.57 21.24
CA TYR A 70 -0.63 18.15 21.20
C TYR A 70 -2.01 17.94 20.59
N PHE A 71 -2.18 16.88 19.82
CA PHE A 71 -3.47 16.49 19.25
C PHE A 71 -4.04 15.32 20.04
N LEU A 72 -5.30 15.47 20.47
CA LEU A 72 -6.08 14.38 21.03
C LEU A 72 -6.89 13.75 19.91
N VAL A 73 -6.55 12.53 19.54
CA VAL A 73 -7.12 11.83 18.39
C VAL A 73 -7.60 10.46 18.83
N GLU A 74 -8.83 10.12 18.46
CA GLU A 74 -9.32 8.74 18.54
C GLU A 74 -8.59 7.92 17.47
N LEU A 75 -7.76 6.96 17.89
CA LEU A 75 -7.16 6.05 16.94
C LEU A 75 -8.19 4.93 16.67
N PRO A 76 -8.59 4.70 15.41
CA PRO A 76 -9.30 3.49 15.06
C PRO A 76 -8.49 2.31 15.60
N LEU A 77 -9.17 1.32 16.18
CA LEU A 77 -8.57 0.06 16.61
C LEU A 77 -8.08 -0.69 15.35
N PHE A 78 -6.95 -0.25 14.79
CA PHE A 78 -6.21 -1.07 13.87
C PHE A 78 -5.70 -2.24 14.71
N PRO A 79 -6.06 -3.50 14.39
CA PRO A 79 -5.61 -4.65 15.15
C PRO A 79 -4.10 -4.56 15.34
N LYS A 80 -3.69 -4.43 16.61
CA LYS A 80 -2.31 -4.17 17.01
C LYS A 80 -1.52 -5.47 17.04
N GLU A 81 -1.46 -6.21 15.94
CA GLU A 81 -0.57 -7.37 15.85
C GLU A 81 -0.14 -7.61 14.39
N ASP A 82 1.18 -7.65 14.19
CA ASP A 82 1.87 -8.45 13.18
C ASP A 82 1.75 -8.16 11.69
N ILE A 83 1.30 -6.96 11.28
CA ILE A 83 1.70 -6.49 9.95
C ILE A 83 3.05 -5.78 10.08
N SER A 84 4.06 -6.59 10.39
CA SER A 84 5.33 -6.48 9.68
C SER A 84 4.95 -6.40 8.20
N ARG A 85 4.74 -5.18 7.70
CA ARG A 85 4.74 -4.90 6.27
C ARG A 85 6.20 -5.05 5.87
N VAL A 86 6.70 -6.29 5.95
CA VAL A 86 7.64 -6.80 4.98
C VAL A 86 6.99 -6.37 3.67
N PRO A 87 7.55 -5.40 2.91
CA PRO A 87 7.06 -5.19 1.56
C PRO A 87 7.02 -6.59 0.96
N ARG A 88 5.89 -6.98 0.36
CA ARG A 88 5.70 -8.29 -0.28
C ARG A 88 6.72 -8.42 -1.41
N ARG A 89 7.99 -8.57 -1.05
CA ARG A 89 9.04 -9.14 -1.86
C ARG A 89 8.63 -10.59 -1.85
N VAL A 90 8.21 -11.05 -3.02
CA VAL A 90 8.17 -12.47 -3.32
C VAL A 90 9.57 -13.00 -3.00
N LYS A 91 9.75 -13.46 -1.76
CA LYS A 91 10.93 -14.23 -1.39
C LYS A 91 10.66 -15.57 -2.02
N SER A 92 11.24 -15.83 -3.17
CA SER A 92 11.47 -17.20 -3.58
C SER A 92 12.39 -17.80 -2.50
N ALA A 93 11.79 -18.39 -1.47
CA ALA A 93 12.48 -19.20 -0.50
C ALA A 93 12.92 -20.46 -1.23
N VAL A 94 14.01 -20.36 -2.00
CA VAL A 94 14.54 -21.47 -2.77
C VAL A 94 16.02 -21.58 -2.48
N HIS A 95 16.37 -22.67 -1.81
CA HIS A 95 17.73 -23.08 -1.53
C HIS A 95 18.34 -23.68 -2.81
N MET A 96 18.47 -22.88 -3.87
CA MET A 96 19.11 -23.32 -5.12
C MET A 96 20.62 -23.13 -5.05
N SER A 97 21.36 -24.20 -5.32
CA SER A 97 22.80 -24.15 -5.57
C SER A 97 23.10 -23.28 -6.80
N ALA A 98 24.30 -22.70 -6.87
CA ALA A 98 24.75 -21.94 -8.05
C ALA A 98 24.67 -22.75 -9.34
N LYS A 99 24.86 -24.08 -9.24
CA LYS A 99 24.73 -25.01 -10.36
C LYS A 99 23.30 -25.10 -10.88
N ASP A 100 22.33 -25.32 -10.00
CA ASP A 100 20.91 -25.43 -10.37
C ASP A 100 20.40 -24.11 -10.99
N ARG A 101 20.90 -22.96 -10.50
CA ARG A 101 20.59 -21.65 -11.09
C ARG A 101 21.11 -21.52 -12.52
N LEU A 102 22.31 -22.03 -12.80
CA LEU A 102 22.92 -21.98 -14.13
C LEU A 102 22.19 -22.90 -15.12
N GLU A 103 21.83 -24.11 -14.70
CA GLU A 103 21.09 -25.06 -15.53
C GLU A 103 19.71 -24.51 -15.94
N CYS A 104 18.93 -23.95 -15.01
CA CYS A 104 17.67 -23.28 -15.34
C CYS A 104 17.85 -22.13 -16.35
N LEU A 105 18.90 -21.33 -16.21
CA LEU A 105 19.18 -20.21 -17.10
C LEU A 105 19.64 -20.68 -18.49
N MET A 106 20.41 -21.76 -18.57
CA MET A 106 20.83 -22.37 -19.84
C MET A 106 19.66 -23.04 -20.57
N LEU A 107 18.77 -23.72 -19.84
CA LEU A 107 17.54 -24.28 -20.41
C LEU A 107 16.62 -23.17 -20.93
N THR A 108 16.46 -22.07 -20.18
CA THR A 108 15.67 -20.90 -20.61
C THR A 108 16.21 -20.30 -21.91
N ARG A 109 17.54 -20.25 -22.09
CA ARG A 109 18.16 -19.73 -23.32
C ARG A 109 18.04 -20.65 -24.54
N ARG A 110 17.78 -21.94 -24.36
CA ARG A 110 17.48 -22.87 -25.47
C ARG A 110 16.01 -22.83 -25.88
N SER A 111 15.12 -22.34 -25.02
CA SER A 111 13.69 -22.17 -25.30
C SER A 111 13.34 -20.74 -25.74
N ALA A 112 14.13 -20.16 -26.64
CA ALA A 112 13.80 -18.90 -27.33
C ALA A 112 12.94 -19.15 -28.58
N SER A 113 11.93 -20.02 -28.47
CA SER A 113 10.77 -20.00 -29.35
C SER A 113 9.54 -19.73 -28.48
N ASP A 114 8.99 -18.53 -28.65
CA ASP A 114 7.93 -17.86 -27.90
C ASP A 114 6.82 -18.75 -27.33
N LEU A 115 6.96 -19.23 -26.09
CA LEU A 115 5.81 -19.55 -25.23
C LEU A 115 6.22 -19.36 -23.76
N SER A 116 5.79 -18.27 -23.13
CA SER A 116 5.77 -18.21 -21.67
C SER A 116 4.66 -19.14 -21.18
N ILE A 117 4.98 -20.43 -21.04
CA ILE A 117 4.09 -21.39 -20.37
C ILE A 117 4.06 -21.01 -18.90
N SER A 118 3.08 -20.19 -18.53
CA SER A 118 2.72 -20.04 -17.12
C SER A 118 2.27 -21.41 -16.63
N LYS A 119 3.07 -21.97 -15.72
CA LYS A 119 2.76 -23.05 -14.76
C LYS A 119 1.42 -23.77 -15.01
N PRO A 120 1.40 -25.07 -15.36
CA PRO A 120 0.15 -25.79 -15.57
C PRO A 120 -0.53 -26.01 -14.20
N ASN A 121 -1.36 -25.06 -13.80
CA ASN A 121 -2.44 -25.34 -12.86
C ASN A 121 -3.58 -25.93 -13.67
N ASN A 122 -4.12 -27.08 -13.25
CA ASN A 122 -5.28 -27.77 -13.83
C ASN A 122 -6.57 -26.94 -13.72
N GLY A 123 -6.60 -25.78 -14.36
CA GLY A 123 -7.75 -24.90 -14.55
C GLY A 123 -7.78 -24.38 -15.98
N PRO A 124 -8.86 -23.71 -16.41
CA PRO A 124 -8.99 -23.19 -17.77
C PRO A 124 -7.76 -22.34 -18.14
N ILE A 125 -7.10 -22.70 -19.24
CA ILE A 125 -5.88 -22.05 -19.72
C ILE A 125 -6.25 -20.63 -20.15
N GLN A 126 -5.71 -19.63 -19.45
CA GLN A 126 -5.88 -18.22 -19.80
C GLN A 126 -4.65 -17.74 -20.58
N LEU A 127 -4.83 -17.42 -21.86
CA LEU A 127 -3.82 -16.83 -22.71
C LEU A 127 -3.88 -15.30 -22.62
N LYS A 128 -2.74 -14.63 -22.41
CA LYS A 128 -2.61 -13.18 -22.59
C LYS A 128 -1.77 -12.90 -23.83
N MET A 129 -2.36 -12.24 -24.83
CA MET A 129 -1.64 -11.79 -26.02
C MET A 129 -1.77 -10.28 -26.22
N LYS A 130 -0.86 -9.69 -26.99
CA LYS A 130 -0.91 -8.28 -27.40
C LYS A 130 -1.33 -8.20 -28.86
N LEU A 131 -2.47 -7.57 -29.12
CA LEU A 131 -2.95 -7.29 -30.47
C LEU A 131 -2.77 -5.81 -30.83
N PRO A 132 -2.34 -5.47 -32.07
CA PRO A 132 -2.37 -4.10 -32.56
C PRO A 132 -3.80 -3.54 -32.54
N ARG A 133 -3.95 -2.28 -32.09
CA ARG A 133 -5.26 -1.63 -32.00
C ARG A 133 -6.00 -1.58 -33.35
N SER A 134 -5.26 -1.40 -34.45
CA SER A 134 -5.82 -1.36 -35.81
C SER A 134 -6.41 -2.70 -36.25
N LEU A 135 -5.83 -3.82 -35.81
CA LEU A 135 -6.32 -5.16 -36.12
C LEU A 135 -7.64 -5.43 -35.38
N VAL A 136 -7.67 -5.14 -34.08
CA VAL A 136 -8.88 -5.29 -33.25
C VAL A 136 -10.03 -4.44 -33.79
N GLN A 137 -9.74 -3.20 -34.20
CA GLN A 137 -10.74 -2.29 -34.73
C GLN A 137 -11.39 -2.82 -36.03
N LYS A 138 -10.59 -3.35 -36.97
CA LYS A 138 -11.12 -3.97 -38.20
C LYS A 138 -12.01 -5.18 -37.89
N MET A 139 -11.59 -6.03 -36.96
CA MET A 139 -12.36 -7.21 -36.58
C MET A 139 -13.71 -6.86 -35.98
N VAL A 140 -13.79 -5.78 -35.20
CA VAL A 140 -15.05 -5.27 -34.64
C VAL A 140 -15.93 -4.64 -35.72
N GLU A 141 -15.34 -3.91 -36.67
CA GLU A 141 -16.10 -3.24 -37.75
C GLU A 141 -16.65 -4.22 -38.80
N GLU A 142 -15.94 -5.32 -39.06
CA GLU A 142 -16.34 -6.38 -39.98
C GLU A 142 -17.29 -7.42 -39.36
N SER A 143 -17.67 -7.27 -38.10
CA SER A 143 -18.50 -8.24 -37.37
C SER A 143 -19.73 -7.55 -36.80
N LYS A 144 -20.86 -8.25 -36.76
CA LYS A 144 -22.12 -7.69 -36.22
C LYS A 144 -22.26 -7.95 -34.74
N ASP A 145 -21.74 -9.08 -34.27
CA ASP A 145 -21.92 -9.57 -32.90
C ASP A 145 -20.59 -9.87 -32.18
N GLU A 146 -20.61 -9.81 -30.84
CA GLU A 146 -19.44 -10.08 -29.98
C GLU A 146 -18.90 -11.50 -30.16
N THR A 147 -19.77 -12.46 -30.50
CA THR A 147 -19.40 -13.86 -30.76
C THR A 147 -18.55 -14.00 -32.02
N GLU A 148 -18.89 -13.28 -33.10
CA GLU A 148 -18.13 -13.28 -34.35
C GLU A 148 -16.74 -12.66 -34.17
N VAL A 149 -16.64 -11.62 -33.33
CA VAL A 149 -15.35 -11.00 -32.99
C VAL A 149 -14.47 -12.00 -32.22
N ALA A 150 -15.05 -12.74 -31.26
CA ALA A 150 -14.32 -13.74 -30.50
C ALA A 150 -13.82 -14.89 -31.37
N GLU A 151 -14.62 -15.36 -32.33
CA GLU A 151 -14.22 -16.38 -33.31
C GLU A 151 -13.01 -15.93 -34.15
N LYS A 152 -13.06 -14.72 -34.72
CA LYS A 152 -11.92 -14.15 -35.47
C LYS A 152 -10.66 -14.00 -34.60
N ILE A 153 -10.81 -13.70 -33.31
CA ILE A 153 -9.67 -13.65 -32.36
C ILE A 153 -9.12 -15.06 -32.11
N MET A 154 -9.97 -16.07 -32.01
CA MET A 154 -9.56 -17.46 -31.85
C MET A 154 -8.83 -18.00 -33.09
N ASP A 155 -9.27 -17.64 -34.30
CA ASP A 155 -8.61 -18.03 -35.56
C ASP A 155 -7.19 -17.49 -35.65
N LEU A 156 -6.95 -16.30 -35.10
CA LEU A 156 -5.59 -15.73 -34.99
C LEU A 156 -4.73 -16.50 -33.98
N CYS A 157 -5.33 -16.95 -32.88
CA CYS A 157 -4.64 -17.73 -31.85
C CYS A 157 -4.36 -19.17 -32.30
N MET A 158 -5.19 -19.73 -33.18
CA MET A 158 -5.06 -21.06 -33.73
C MET A 158 -4.83 -20.96 -35.24
N PRO A 159 -3.62 -20.59 -35.70
CA PRO A 159 -3.30 -20.78 -37.11
C PRO A 159 -3.51 -22.27 -37.38
N ASN A 160 -4.34 -22.59 -38.38
CA ASN A 160 -4.56 -23.95 -38.83
C ASN A 160 -3.20 -24.66 -38.83
N SER A 161 -3.04 -25.64 -37.94
CA SER A 161 -1.93 -26.55 -38.01
C SER A 161 -2.18 -27.40 -39.24
N SER A 162 -1.85 -26.84 -40.40
CA SER A 162 -1.54 -27.61 -41.59
C SER A 162 -0.31 -28.43 -41.24
N TYR A 163 -0.54 -29.54 -40.54
CA TYR A 163 0.28 -30.73 -40.62
C TYR A 163 0.24 -31.14 -42.10
N SER A 164 1.11 -30.54 -42.90
CA SER A 164 1.56 -31.18 -44.13
C SER A 164 2.32 -32.41 -43.66
N SER A 165 1.75 -33.57 -44.00
CA SER A 165 2.49 -34.84 -44.07
C SER A 165 3.63 -34.73 -45.07
#